data_AF-A0A4U2PZH0-F1
#
_entry.id   AF-A0A4U2PZH0-F1
#
_cell.length_a   1.000
_cell.length_b   1.000
_cell.length_c   1.000
_cell.angle_alpha   90.00
_cell.angle_beta   90.00
_cell.angle_gamma   90.00
#
_symmetry.space_group_name_H-M   'P 1'
#
loop_
_entity.id
_entity.type
_entity.pdbx_description
1 polymer ?
#
loop_
_entity_poly.entity_id
_entity_poly.type
_entity_poly.pdbx_seq_one_letter_code
_entity_poly.pdbx_strand_id
1 'polypeptide(L)'
;MAIRPPQTLKSTGRKVPATRYRNVSPTQTFSRFTVIWARNDGVPFITTGFFAVLRRTDGSFVQAANFDSFGTVRFDKVRTPTKQPYILRTFRDDGTLFRVRSVPAGVSSYVVIG
;
A
#
# COMPACT_ATOMS: atom_id res chain seq x y z
N MET A 1 26.39 34.97 -27.70
CA MET A 1 26.67 34.19 -26.47
C MET A 1 25.44 34.27 -25.57
N ALA A 2 24.85 33.14 -25.17
CA ALA A 2 23.74 33.12 -24.22
C ALA A 2 24.26 32.93 -22.79
N ILE A 3 23.98 33.89 -21.91
CA ILE A 3 24.37 33.84 -20.49
C ILE A 3 23.34 32.98 -19.76
N ARG A 4 23.78 31.87 -19.15
CA ARG A 4 22.93 31.05 -18.29
C ARG A 4 22.75 31.76 -16.94
N PRO A 5 21.53 31.91 -16.41
CA PRO A 5 21.34 32.48 -15.08
C PRO A 5 21.99 31.58 -14.02
N PRO A 6 22.62 32.16 -12.98
CA PRO A 6 23.20 31.39 -11.91
C PRO A 6 22.09 30.68 -11.12
N GLN A 7 22.09 29.34 -11.15
CA GLN A 7 21.34 28.54 -10.19
C GLN A 7 22.01 28.68 -8.82
N THR A 8 21.44 29.47 -7.92
CA THR A 8 21.75 29.34 -6.49
C THR A 8 20.66 29.99 -5.64
N LEU A 9 19.51 29.32 -5.53
CA LEU A 9 18.74 29.41 -4.30
C LEU A 9 19.57 28.73 -3.21
N LYS A 10 20.40 29.50 -2.50
CA LYS A 10 21.12 29.00 -1.32
C LYS A 10 20.08 28.66 -0.25
N SER A 11 19.77 27.38 -0.09
CA SER A 11 18.95 26.90 1.02
C SER A 11 19.62 27.24 2.34
N THR A 12 18.95 28.04 3.17
CA THR A 12 19.31 28.31 4.57
C THR A 12 18.88 27.17 5.50
N GLY A 13 18.29 26.11 4.95
CA GLY A 13 17.80 24.97 5.72
C GLY A 13 18.92 24.22 6.42
N ARG A 14 18.73 23.95 7.72
CA ARG A 14 19.61 23.07 8.50
C ARG A 14 19.71 21.71 7.80
N LYS A 15 20.93 21.30 7.43
CA LYS A 15 21.16 19.95 6.88
C LYS A 15 20.75 18.92 7.94
N VAL A 16 19.73 18.13 7.63
CA VAL A 16 19.31 17.01 8.45
C VAL A 16 20.32 15.88 8.26
N PRO A 17 20.90 15.30 9.33
CA PRO A 17 21.87 14.23 9.21
C PRO A 17 21.20 12.94 8.72
N ALA A 18 21.26 12.69 7.42
CA ALA A 18 20.67 11.51 6.77
C ALA A 18 21.14 10.18 7.38
N THR A 19 22.33 10.14 7.98
CA THR A 19 22.86 8.99 8.74
C THR A 19 21.98 8.59 9.92
N ARG A 20 21.26 9.53 10.56
CA ARG A 20 20.30 9.20 11.63
C ARG A 20 19.08 8.39 11.14
N TYR A 21 18.81 8.41 9.84
CA TYR A 21 17.63 7.78 9.23
C TYR A 21 18.01 6.61 8.30
N ARG A 22 19.28 6.21 8.25
CA ARG A 22 19.74 5.08 7.41
C ARG A 22 19.31 3.71 7.93
N ASN A 23 19.14 3.57 9.24
CA ASN A 23 18.80 2.30 9.90
C ASN A 23 17.48 2.41 10.66
N VAL A 24 16.42 2.83 9.96
CA VAL A 24 15.07 2.85 10.55
C VAL A 24 14.49 1.45 10.45
N SER A 25 14.59 0.68 11.53
CA SER A 25 13.78 -0.53 11.67
C SER A 25 12.29 -0.17 11.60
N PRO A 26 11.41 -1.01 11.01
CA PRO A 26 9.99 -0.73 10.98
C PRO A 26 9.45 -0.57 12.41
N THR A 27 9.20 0.66 12.84
CA THR A 27 8.65 0.96 14.17
C THR A 27 7.14 1.07 14.14
N GLN A 28 6.57 1.47 13.00
CA GLN A 28 5.12 1.51 12.77
C GLN A 28 4.68 0.34 11.89
N THR A 29 3.94 -0.59 12.49
CA THR A 29 3.22 -1.61 11.75
C THR A 29 1.76 -1.60 12.15
N PHE A 30 0.87 -1.84 11.19
CA PHE A 30 -0.49 -2.24 11.55
C PHE A 30 -0.43 -3.57 12.29
N SER A 31 -1.42 -3.86 13.14
CA SER A 31 -1.53 -5.16 13.81
C SER A 31 -2.08 -6.25 12.88
N ARG A 32 -2.76 -5.83 11.80
CA ARG A 32 -3.36 -6.68 10.77
C ARG A 32 -3.04 -6.17 9.39
N PHE A 33 -2.95 -7.10 8.46
CA PHE A 33 -2.65 -6.78 7.07
C PHE A 33 -3.76 -5.90 6.49
N THR A 34 -3.36 -4.74 6.01
CA THR A 34 -4.28 -3.70 5.53
C THR A 34 -3.96 -3.38 4.08
N VAL A 35 -4.98 -3.35 3.24
CA VAL A 35 -4.85 -2.95 1.84
C VAL A 35 -5.58 -1.64 1.65
N ILE A 36 -4.93 -0.73 0.92
CA ILE A 36 -5.50 0.54 0.53
C ILE A 36 -5.66 0.52 -0.98
N TRP A 37 -6.83 0.89 -1.47
CA TRP A 37 -7.09 1.12 -2.88
C TRP A 37 -7.12 2.62 -3.13
N ALA A 38 -6.12 3.09 -3.88
CA ALA A 38 -5.94 4.48 -4.21
C ALA A 38 -6.01 4.71 -5.71
N ARG A 39 -6.45 5.90 -6.09
CA ARG A 39 -6.33 6.44 -7.44
C ARG A 39 -4.89 6.88 -7.72
N ASN A 40 -4.58 7.08 -9.00
CA ASN A 40 -3.27 7.61 -9.42
C ASN A 40 -2.96 9.01 -8.85
N ASP A 41 -3.97 9.79 -8.47
CA ASP A 41 -3.81 11.10 -7.83
C ASP A 41 -3.59 11.01 -6.30
N GLY A 42 -3.47 9.80 -5.75
CA GLY A 42 -3.21 9.56 -4.33
C GLY A 42 -4.44 9.63 -3.44
N VAL A 43 -5.63 9.84 -4.00
CA VAL A 43 -6.88 9.85 -3.25
C VAL A 43 -7.46 8.43 -3.16
N PRO A 44 -7.94 7.98 -2.00
CA PRO A 44 -8.62 6.70 -1.90
C PRO A 44 -9.80 6.59 -2.87
N PHE A 45 -9.97 5.41 -3.46
CA PHE A 45 -11.07 5.15 -4.38
C PHE A 45 -12.39 5.08 -3.59
N ILE A 46 -13.51 5.53 -4.17
CA ILE A 46 -14.84 5.31 -3.56
C ILE A 46 -15.19 3.84 -3.78
N THR A 47 -14.96 3.02 -2.75
CA THR A 47 -15.04 1.55 -2.80
C THR A 47 -16.29 0.99 -2.13
N THR A 48 -17.37 1.77 -2.01
CA THR A 48 -18.61 1.29 -1.40
C THR A 48 -19.10 0.03 -2.11
N GLY A 49 -19.24 -1.07 -1.36
CA GLY A 49 -19.63 -2.38 -1.88
C GLY A 49 -18.50 -3.22 -2.47
N PHE A 50 -17.30 -2.67 -2.66
CA PHE A 50 -16.16 -3.40 -3.19
C PHE A 50 -15.59 -4.32 -2.12
N PHE A 51 -14.92 -5.39 -2.54
CA PHE A 51 -14.29 -6.33 -1.62
C PHE A 51 -12.99 -6.91 -2.18
N ALA A 52 -12.22 -7.51 -1.29
CA ALA A 52 -10.97 -8.17 -1.63
C ALA A 52 -10.94 -9.60 -1.09
N VAL A 53 -10.33 -10.47 -1.88
CA VAL A 53 -10.05 -11.86 -1.50
C VAL A 53 -8.55 -12.06 -1.45
N LEU A 54 -8.07 -12.55 -0.32
CA LEU A 54 -6.69 -12.93 -0.10
C LEU A 54 -6.55 -14.45 -0.23
N ARG A 55 -5.57 -14.88 -1.01
CA ARG A 55 -5.20 -16.28 -1.19
C ARG A 55 -3.71 -16.47 -0.94
N ARG A 56 -3.29 -17.67 -0.55
CA ARG A 56 -1.88 -18.05 -0.58
C ARG A 56 -1.43 -18.30 -2.02
N THR A 57 -0.12 -18.42 -2.23
CA THR A 57 0.47 -18.67 -3.55
C THR A 57 0.10 -20.04 -4.13
N ASP A 58 -0.26 -21.01 -3.29
CA ASP A 58 -0.83 -22.31 -3.69
C ASP A 58 -2.31 -22.24 -4.11
N GLY A 59 -2.93 -21.05 -4.07
CA GLY A 59 -4.32 -20.82 -4.42
C GLY A 59 -5.31 -21.01 -3.27
N SER A 60 -4.87 -21.47 -2.09
CA SER A 60 -5.75 -21.67 -0.93
C SER A 60 -6.35 -20.35 -0.44
N PHE A 61 -7.64 -20.39 -0.10
CA PHE A 61 -8.35 -19.23 0.43
C PHE A 61 -7.87 -18.89 1.85
N VAL A 62 -7.70 -17.60 2.11
CA VAL A 62 -7.35 -17.08 3.45
C VAL A 62 -8.53 -16.34 4.04
N GLN A 63 -8.97 -15.28 3.37
CA GLN A 63 -10.05 -14.42 3.83
C GLN A 63 -10.61 -13.58 2.68
N ALA A 64 -11.91 -13.28 2.76
CA ALA A 64 -12.56 -12.21 2.02
C ALA A 64 -12.90 -11.09 3.01
N ALA A 65 -12.77 -9.83 2.59
CA ALA A 65 -13.09 -8.68 3.41
C ALA A 65 -13.58 -7.52 2.52
N ASN A 66 -14.50 -6.73 3.05
CA ASN A 66 -15.07 -5.59 2.33
C ASN A 66 -14.18 -4.36 2.52
N PHE A 67 -14.11 -3.53 1.49
CA PHE A 67 -13.56 -2.19 1.63
C PHE A 67 -14.56 -1.31 2.39
N ASP A 68 -14.02 -0.37 3.17
CA ASP A 68 -14.79 0.73 3.71
C ASP A 68 -15.06 1.82 2.64
N SER A 69 -15.69 2.92 3.05
CA SER A 69 -15.94 4.08 2.17
C SER A 69 -14.69 4.86 1.80
N PHE A 70 -13.52 4.51 2.36
CA PHE A 70 -12.25 5.22 2.21
C PHE A 70 -11.19 4.36 1.51
N GLY A 71 -11.58 3.40 0.68
CA GLY A 71 -10.63 2.57 -0.05
C GLY A 71 -9.83 1.61 0.83
N THR A 72 -10.20 1.38 2.08
CA THR A 72 -9.40 0.58 3.01
C THR A 72 -10.07 -0.75 3.32
N VAL A 73 -9.29 -1.84 3.27
CA VAL A 73 -9.73 -3.17 3.70
C VAL A 73 -8.72 -3.76 4.66
N ARG A 74 -9.22 -4.45 5.69
CA ARG A 74 -8.42 -5.09 6.73
C ARG A 74 -8.67 -6.60 6.77
N PHE A 75 -7.58 -7.37 6.75
CA PHE A 75 -7.62 -8.82 6.84
C PHE A 75 -7.29 -9.28 8.27
N ASP A 76 -8.30 -9.42 9.11
CA ASP A 76 -8.13 -9.77 10.53
C ASP A 76 -7.48 -11.13 10.81
N LYS A 77 -7.50 -12.05 9.84
CA LYS A 77 -6.83 -13.36 9.95
C LYS A 77 -5.33 -13.31 9.67
N VAL A 78 -4.81 -12.17 9.19
CA VAL A 78 -3.41 -12.03 8.78
C VAL A 78 -2.70 -11.03 9.68
N ARG A 79 -1.77 -11.54 10.48
CA ARG A 79 -0.85 -10.73 11.27
C ARG A 79 0.25 -10.15 10.40
N THR A 80 0.86 -9.09 10.91
CA THR A 80 1.85 -8.26 10.23
C THR A 80 3.12 -8.11 11.10
N PRO A 81 4.30 -7.95 10.49
CA PRO A 81 4.57 -8.08 9.06
C PRO A 81 4.18 -9.46 8.52
N THR A 82 3.70 -9.53 7.28
CA THR A 82 3.28 -10.79 6.67
C THR A 82 4.44 -11.78 6.68
N LYS A 83 4.19 -13.04 7.04
CA LYS A 83 5.26 -14.07 7.10
C LYS A 83 5.54 -14.72 5.75
N GLN A 84 4.66 -14.53 4.77
CA GLN A 84 4.70 -15.18 3.48
C GLN A 84 4.04 -14.27 2.42
N PRO A 85 4.32 -14.49 1.13
CA PRO A 85 3.62 -13.81 0.05
C PRO A 85 2.16 -14.27 -0.05
N TYR A 86 1.33 -13.40 -0.62
CA TYR A 86 -0.09 -13.66 -0.87
C TYR A 86 -0.49 -13.20 -2.26
N ILE A 87 -1.59 -13.76 -2.77
CA ILE A 87 -2.29 -13.27 -3.96
C ILE A 87 -3.52 -12.49 -3.50
N LEU A 88 -3.52 -11.20 -3.78
CA LEU A 88 -4.63 -10.30 -3.54
C LEU A 88 -5.46 -10.18 -4.82
N ARG A 89 -6.77 -10.39 -4.69
CA ARG A 89 -7.75 -10.18 -5.76
C ARG A 89 -8.74 -9.13 -5.28
N THR A 90 -8.91 -8.04 -6.02
CA THR A 90 -9.90 -7.01 -5.71
C THR A 90 -11.07 -7.08 -6.69
N PHE A 91 -12.26 -6.83 -6.17
CA PHE A 91 -13.51 -6.93 -6.90
C PHE A 91 -14.30 -5.65 -6.71
N ARG A 92 -15.04 -5.27 -7.75
CA ARG A 92 -16.06 -4.23 -7.65
C ARG A 92 -17.28 -4.76 -6.89
N ASP A 93 -18.22 -3.88 -6.62
CA ASP A 93 -19.49 -4.18 -5.97
C ASP A 93 -20.35 -5.19 -6.75
N ASP A 94 -20.28 -5.16 -8.08
CA ASP A 94 -20.91 -6.14 -8.97
C ASP A 94 -20.23 -7.52 -9.00
N GLY A 95 -19.15 -7.72 -8.24
CA GLY A 95 -18.36 -8.95 -8.22
C GLY A 95 -17.39 -9.11 -9.40
N THR A 96 -17.29 -8.12 -10.29
CA THR A 96 -16.31 -8.13 -11.37
C THR A 96 -14.90 -8.04 -10.80
N LEU A 97 -14.03 -8.99 -11.20
CA LEU A 97 -12.62 -8.96 -10.85
C LEU A 97 -11.96 -7.70 -11.43
N PHE A 98 -11.48 -6.83 -10.56
CA PHE A 98 -10.79 -5.62 -10.97
C PHE A 98 -9.32 -5.89 -11.23
N ARG A 99 -8.63 -6.50 -10.25
CA ARG A 99 -7.17 -6.66 -10.32
C ARG A 99 -6.69 -7.85 -9.49
N VAL A 100 -5.59 -8.42 -9.95
CA VAL A 100 -4.82 -9.44 -9.22
C VAL A 100 -3.41 -8.89 -8.96
N ARG A 101 -2.94 -9.03 -7.72
CA ARG A 101 -1.62 -8.56 -7.29
C ARG A 101 -0.93 -9.61 -6.43
N SER A 102 0.37 -9.76 -6.67
CA SER A 102 1.26 -10.49 -5.76
C SER A 102 1.70 -9.53 -4.67
N VAL A 103 1.39 -9.88 -3.42
CA VAL A 103 1.80 -9.14 -2.23
C VAL A 103 3.04 -9.83 -1.68
N PRO A 104 4.18 -9.13 -1.52
CA PRO A 104 5.39 -9.72 -0.97
C PRO A 104 5.22 -10.07 0.52
N ALA A 105 6.10 -10.94 1.03
CA ALA A 105 6.24 -11.13 2.47
C ALA A 105 6.87 -9.90 3.14
N GLY A 106 6.74 -9.79 4.46
CA GLY A 106 7.40 -8.78 5.27
C GLY A 106 6.72 -7.41 5.27
N VAL A 107 5.49 -7.29 4.76
CA VAL A 107 4.77 -6.02 4.69
C VAL A 107 3.66 -5.93 5.74
N SER A 108 3.38 -4.71 6.20
CA SER A 108 2.23 -4.43 7.07
C SER A 108 1.00 -3.96 6.28
N SER A 109 1.24 -3.32 5.14
CA SER A 109 0.20 -2.79 4.25
C SER A 109 0.60 -2.92 2.79
N TYR A 110 -0.38 -2.82 1.89
CA TYR A 110 -0.18 -2.85 0.45
C TYR A 110 -1.14 -1.89 -0.25
N VAL A 111 -0.66 -1.17 -1.26
CA VAL A 111 -1.48 -0.22 -2.02
C VAL A 111 -1.79 -0.78 -3.39
N VAL A 112 -3.07 -0.85 -3.73
CA VAL A 112 -3.56 -1.09 -5.09
C VAL A 112 -3.83 0.25 -5.73
N ILE A 113 -3.07 0.57 -6.78
CA ILE A 113 -3.26 1.79 -7.57
C ILE A 113 -4.14 1.48 -8.79
N GLY A 114 -5.18 2.27 -9.02
CA GLY A 114 -6.14 2.08 -10.12
C GLY A 114 -6.93 3.32 -10.47
#